data_AF-A0A2P5EUV5-F1
#
_entry.id   AF-A0A2P5EUV5-F1
#
_cell.length_a   1.000
_cell.length_b   1.000
_cell.length_c   1.000
_cell.angle_alpha   90.00
_cell.angle_beta   90.00
_cell.angle_gamma   90.00
#
_symmetry.space_group_name_H-M   'P 1'
#
loop_
_entity.id
_entity.type
_entity.pdbx_description
1 polymer ?
#
loop_
_entity_poly.entity_id
_entity_poly.type
_entity_poly.pdbx_seq_one_letter_code
_entity_poly.pdbx_strand_id
1 'polypeptide(L)'
;DLVIGLLHHEDILLRKLLCENGSHQDKELNIIPIVGMGGLGKTTLAQVAYNNENVLAHFDKRIWICFSDPFEMLKVAEAIIEAIEGNNASDISKLETVLQRVRTCIEGKR
;
A
#
# COMPACT_ATOMS: atom_id res chain seq x y z
N ASP A 1 21.17 -6.66 -3.90
CA ASP A 1 21.75 -5.61 -3.04
C ASP A 1 21.12 -5.63 -1.66
N LEU A 2 21.93 -5.87 -0.62
CA LEU A 2 21.52 -5.92 0.77
C LEU A 2 21.79 -4.55 1.41
N VAL A 3 20.73 -3.82 1.79
CA VAL A 3 20.86 -2.54 2.51
C VAL A 3 21.05 -2.82 4.00
N ILE A 4 22.28 -3.13 4.40
CA ILE A 4 22.65 -3.66 5.74
C ILE A 4 22.17 -2.76 6.90
N GLY A 5 22.01 -1.45 6.70
CA GLY A 5 21.59 -0.51 7.74
C GLY A 5 20.09 -0.43 8.04
N LEU A 6 19.23 -1.09 7.23
CA LEU A 6 17.77 -0.99 7.38
C LEU A 6 17.12 -2.18 8.07
N LEU A 7 17.86 -3.25 8.37
CA LEU A 7 17.32 -4.52 8.85
C LEU A 7 16.42 -4.38 10.09
N HIS A 8 16.87 -3.63 11.11
CA HIS A 8 16.07 -3.41 12.33
C HIS A 8 14.77 -2.64 12.05
N HIS A 9 14.80 -1.70 11.12
CA HIS A 9 13.62 -0.94 10.73
C HIS A 9 12.67 -1.77 9.85
N GLU A 10 13.20 -2.68 9.03
CA GLU A 10 12.42 -3.63 8.25
C GLU A 10 11.63 -4.56 9.17
N ASP A 11 12.28 -5.19 10.15
CA ASP A 11 11.61 -6.09 11.11
C ASP A 11 10.43 -5.43 11.82
N ILE A 12 10.58 -4.16 12.22
CA ILE A 12 9.50 -3.38 12.85
C ILE A 12 8.33 -3.19 11.89
N LEU A 13 8.59 -2.88 10.61
CA LEU A 13 7.53 -2.75 9.61
C LEU A 13 6.85 -4.09 9.33
N LEU A 14 7.60 -5.18 9.22
CA LEU A 14 7.03 -6.51 8.98
C LEU A 14 6.10 -6.93 10.10
N ARG A 15 6.49 -6.77 11.37
CA ARG A 15 5.60 -7.10 12.50
C ARG A 15 4.31 -6.29 12.50
N LYS A 16 4.39 -5.01 12.13
CA LYS A 16 3.20 -4.14 12.02
C LYS A 16 2.32 -4.52 10.82
N LEU A 17 2.91 -4.93 9.70
CA LEU A 17 2.18 -5.35 8.50
C LEU A 17 1.51 -6.73 8.69
N LEU A 18 2.18 -7.66 9.37
CA LEU A 18 1.74 -9.04 9.53
C LEU A 18 0.88 -9.27 10.78
N CYS A 19 0.71 -8.24 11.63
CA CYS A 19 -0.14 -8.26 12.83
C CYS A 19 0.08 -9.47 13.74
N GLU A 20 1.32 -9.72 14.18
CA GLU A 20 1.65 -10.92 14.97
C GLU A 20 0.93 -11.02 16.34
N ASN A 21 0.34 -9.94 16.89
CA ASN A 21 -0.14 -9.91 18.29
C ASN A 21 -1.50 -9.22 18.53
N GLY A 22 -2.54 -9.46 17.71
CA GLY A 22 -3.86 -8.84 17.93
C GLY A 22 -5.02 -9.77 17.60
N SER A 23 -5.79 -10.16 18.62
CA SER A 23 -7.01 -10.97 18.52
C SER A 23 -7.96 -10.44 17.46
N HIS A 24 -8.44 -11.34 16.60
CA HIS A 24 -9.58 -11.13 15.71
C HIS A 24 -10.72 -10.40 16.43
N GLN A 25 -10.96 -9.13 16.08
CA GLN A 25 -12.23 -8.40 16.14
C GLN A 25 -11.99 -6.91 15.95
N ASP A 26 -11.60 -6.52 14.74
CA ASP A 26 -12.28 -5.47 13.96
C ASP A 26 -11.54 -5.26 12.64
N LYS A 27 -12.29 -5.05 11.56
CA LYS A 27 -11.79 -4.73 10.21
C LYS A 27 -11.28 -3.28 10.18
N GLU A 28 -10.44 -2.89 11.14
CA GLU A 28 -9.93 -1.53 11.23
C GLU A 28 -8.74 -1.36 10.28
N LEU A 29 -8.69 -0.22 9.59
CA LEU A 29 -7.62 0.12 8.65
C LEU A 29 -6.30 0.29 9.40
N ASN A 30 -5.32 -0.56 9.11
CA ASN A 30 -3.97 -0.45 9.68
C ASN A 30 -3.13 0.55 8.87
N ILE A 31 -2.78 1.69 9.47
CA ILE A 31 -2.02 2.76 8.85
C ILE A 31 -0.64 2.87 9.51
N ILE A 32 0.44 2.72 8.73
CA ILE A 32 1.82 2.75 9.22
C ILE A 32 2.57 3.93 8.59
N PRO A 33 2.66 5.10 9.26
CA PRO A 33 3.42 6.23 8.74
C PRO A 33 4.94 6.01 8.88
N ILE A 34 5.70 6.34 7.84
CA ILE A 34 7.18 6.36 7.86
C ILE A 34 7.64 7.81 7.74
N VAL A 35 8.11 8.38 8.85
CA VAL A 35 8.48 9.81 8.96
C VAL A 35 9.96 9.95 9.26
N GLY A 36 10.58 11.02 8.75
CA GLY A 36 12.00 11.33 8.95
C GLY A 36 12.52 12.33 7.93
N MET A 37 13.74 12.83 8.14
CA MET A 37 14.38 13.79 7.24
C MET A 37 14.52 13.24 5.79
N GLY A 38 14.64 14.16 4.83
CA GLY A 38 14.94 13.83 3.44
C GLY A 38 16.25 13.04 3.30
N GLY A 39 16.33 12.15 2.31
CA GLY A 39 17.56 11.37 2.04
C GLY A 39 17.81 10.15 2.92
N LEU A 40 17.00 9.91 3.97
CA LEU A 40 17.18 8.77 4.88
C LEU A 40 16.69 7.42 4.35
N GLY A 41 16.29 7.32 3.09
CA GLY A 41 15.85 6.05 2.50
C GLY A 41 14.47 5.55 2.96
N LYS A 42 13.55 6.44 3.38
CA LYS A 42 12.19 6.06 3.80
C LYS A 42 11.43 5.27 2.75
N THR A 43 11.46 5.75 1.50
CA THR A 43 10.84 5.05 0.36
C THR A 43 11.53 3.71 0.12
N THR A 44 12.86 3.64 0.25
CA THR A 44 13.62 2.39 0.15
C THR A 44 13.18 1.38 1.21
N LEU A 45 13.03 1.81 2.47
CA LEU A 45 12.55 0.96 3.56
C LEU A 45 11.14 0.43 3.30
N ALA A 46 10.23 1.28 2.82
CA ALA A 46 8.89 0.86 2.41
C ALA A 46 8.93 -0.15 1.26
N GLN A 47 9.80 0.04 0.27
CA GLN A 47 9.96 -0.90 -0.85
C GLN A 47 10.54 -2.26 -0.42
N VAL A 48 11.49 -2.26 0.51
CA VAL A 48 12.06 -3.49 1.06
C VAL A 48 10.96 -4.30 1.77
N ALA A 49 10.19 -3.66 2.66
CA ALA A 49 9.08 -4.34 3.35
C ALA A 49 7.97 -4.78 2.38
N TYR A 50 7.60 -3.95 1.40
CA TYR A 50 6.57 -4.25 0.40
C TYR A 50 6.90 -5.50 -0.44
N ASN A 51 8.19 -5.73 -0.71
CA ASN A 51 8.67 -6.86 -1.52
C ASN A 51 9.14 -8.05 -0.67
N ASN A 52 9.04 -7.97 0.66
CA ASN A 52 9.42 -9.07 1.55
C ASN A 52 8.49 -10.28 1.33
N GLU A 53 9.05 -11.48 1.24
CA GLU A 53 8.31 -12.71 0.92
C GLU A 53 7.13 -12.98 1.84
N ASN A 54 7.24 -12.65 3.14
CA ASN A 54 6.15 -12.82 4.08
C ASN A 54 5.00 -11.86 3.78
N VAL A 55 5.30 -10.63 3.37
CA VAL A 55 4.30 -9.65 2.93
C VAL A 55 3.68 -10.07 1.59
N LEU A 56 4.48 -10.61 0.66
CA LEU A 56 3.97 -11.16 -0.60
C LEU A 56 2.95 -12.28 -0.37
N ALA A 57 3.22 -13.18 0.58
CA ALA A 57 2.37 -14.33 0.89
C ALA A 57 1.11 -13.97 1.70
N HIS A 58 1.12 -12.80 2.36
CA HIS A 58 0.10 -12.44 3.34
C HIS A 58 -1.00 -11.53 2.80
N PHE A 59 -0.71 -10.75 1.75
CA PHE A 59 -1.64 -9.79 1.14
C PHE A 59 -2.11 -10.29 -0.23
N ASP A 60 -3.43 -10.32 -0.45
CA ASP A 60 -4.02 -10.76 -1.73
C ASP A 60 -3.72 -9.78 -2.86
N LYS A 61 -3.71 -8.50 -2.50
CA LYS A 61 -3.51 -7.38 -3.41
C LYS A 61 -2.53 -6.41 -2.77
N ARG A 62 -1.53 -6.01 -3.54
CA ARG A 62 -0.53 -5.02 -3.13
C ARG A 62 -0.44 -3.97 -4.22
N ILE A 63 -0.50 -2.71 -3.81
CA ILE A 63 -0.57 -1.57 -4.72
C ILE A 63 0.50 -0.58 -4.30
N TRP A 64 1.35 -0.18 -5.26
CA TRP A 64 2.39 0.83 -5.05
C TRP A 64 2.13 2.01 -5.99
N ILE A 65 1.79 3.16 -5.43
CA ILE A 65 1.52 4.37 -6.20
C ILE A 65 2.47 5.47 -5.75
N CYS A 66 3.08 6.13 -6.73
CA CYS A 66 3.77 7.39 -6.55
C CYS A 66 2.90 8.48 -7.17
N PHE A 67 2.62 9.55 -6.43
CA PHE A 67 1.94 10.72 -6.97
C PHE A 67 2.85 11.93 -6.81
N SER A 68 2.89 12.76 -7.84
CA SER A 68 3.53 14.07 -7.81
C SER A 68 2.59 15.12 -7.22
N ASP A 69 3.15 16.27 -6.85
CA ASP A 69 2.38 17.48 -6.57
C ASP A 69 2.11 18.20 -7.92
N PRO A 70 0.88 18.65 -8.23
CA PRO A 70 -0.33 18.70 -7.40
C PRO A 70 -0.97 17.33 -7.11
N PHE A 71 -1.43 17.16 -5.86
CA PHE A 71 -2.23 15.98 -5.48
C PHE A 71 -3.63 16.02 -6.13
N GLU A 72 -3.91 15.05 -6.99
CA GLU A 72 -5.21 14.89 -7.67
C GLU A 72 -5.86 13.56 -7.27
N MET A 73 -6.86 13.61 -6.38
CA MET A 73 -7.52 12.41 -5.82
C MET A 73 -8.10 11.48 -6.90
N LEU A 74 -8.67 12.05 -7.98
CA LEU A 74 -9.21 11.27 -9.09
C LEU A 74 -8.12 10.42 -9.77
N LYS A 75 -6.97 11.03 -10.08
CA LYS A 75 -5.84 10.33 -10.71
C LYS A 75 -5.28 9.23 -9.82
N VAL A 76 -5.22 9.47 -8.51
CA VAL A 76 -4.79 8.43 -7.54
C VAL A 76 -5.78 7.27 -7.54
N ALA A 77 -7.09 7.56 -7.49
CA ALA A 77 -8.12 6.52 -7.50
C ALA A 77 -8.12 5.72 -8.81
N GLU A 78 -7.92 6.38 -9.96
CA GLU A 78 -7.76 5.72 -11.27
C GLU A 78 -6.54 4.82 -11.31
N ALA A 79 -5.38 5.30 -10.82
CA ALA A 79 -4.16 4.51 -10.74
C ALA A 79 -4.32 3.27 -9.83
N ILE A 80 -5.12 3.35 -8.76
CA ILE A 80 -5.49 2.19 -7.93
C ILE A 80 -6.26 1.17 -8.76
N ILE A 81 -7.28 1.60 -9.53
CA ILE A 81 -8.07 0.69 -10.38
C ILE A 81 -7.19 0.05 -11.44
N GLU A 82 -6.35 0.83 -12.12
CA GLU A 82 -5.42 0.32 -13.13
C GLU A 82 -4.48 -0.74 -12.54
N ALA A 83 -3.96 -0.51 -11.33
CA ALA A 83 -3.11 -1.47 -10.64
C ALA A 83 -3.83 -2.77 -10.24
N ILE A 84 -5.15 -2.74 -10.00
CA ILE A 84 -5.93 -3.92 -9.60
C ILE A 84 -6.49 -4.69 -10.80
N GLU A 85 -7.04 -3.98 -11.78
CA GLU A 85 -7.85 -4.52 -12.89
C GLU A 85 -7.15 -4.44 -14.26
N GLY A 86 -6.00 -3.76 -14.36
CA GLY A 86 -5.34 -3.43 -15.62
C GLY A 86 -6.03 -2.30 -16.39
N ASN A 87 -5.80 -2.22 -17.71
CA ASN A 87 -6.35 -1.19 -18.62
C ASN A 87 -7.89 -1.22 -18.83
N ASN A 88 -8.65 -1.80 -17.89
CA ASN A 88 -10.12 -1.83 -17.91
C ASN A 88 -10.74 -0.62 -17.18
N ALA A 89 -9.94 0.39 -16.85
CA ALA A 89 -10.38 1.69 -16.35
C ALA A 89 -10.97 2.56 -17.47
N SER A 90 -11.85 2.01 -18.32
CA SER A 90 -12.49 2.80 -19.37
C SER A 90 -13.54 3.75 -18.78
N ASP A 91 -13.31 5.05 -18.95
CA ASP A 91 -14.27 6.17 -18.83
C ASP A 91 -15.01 6.36 -17.48
N ILE A 92 -14.30 6.23 -16.36
CA ILE A 92 -14.87 6.61 -15.06
C ILE A 92 -14.58 8.09 -14.76
N SER A 93 -15.38 9.01 -15.31
CA SER A 93 -15.18 10.46 -15.12
C SER A 93 -15.65 11.02 -13.76
N LYS A 94 -16.26 10.19 -12.91
CA LYS A 94 -16.79 10.60 -11.60
C LYS A 94 -16.02 9.93 -10.47
N LEU A 95 -15.41 10.75 -9.63
CA LEU A 95 -14.64 10.31 -8.45
C LEU A 95 -15.42 9.31 -7.57
N GLU A 96 -16.69 9.56 -7.30
CA GLU A 96 -17.54 8.66 -6.50
C GLU A 96 -17.62 7.25 -7.12
N THR A 97 -17.75 7.17 -8.45
CA THR A 97 -17.78 5.89 -9.17
C THR A 97 -16.44 5.19 -9.07
N VAL A 98 -15.32 5.91 -9.20
CA VAL A 98 -13.97 5.32 -9.04
C VAL A 98 -13.79 4.81 -7.62
N LEU A 99 -14.12 5.60 -6.60
CA LEU A 99 -13.99 5.23 -5.19
C LEU A 99 -14.85 4.03 -4.83
N GLN A 100 -16.08 3.96 -5.33
CA GLN A 100 -16.95 2.81 -5.09
C GLN A 100 -16.42 1.54 -5.75
N ARG A 101 -15.80 1.68 -6.93
CA ARG A 101 -15.12 0.57 -7.60
C ARG A 101 -13.89 0.13 -6.82
N VAL A 102 -13.05 1.06 -6.36
CA VAL A 102 -11.89 0.78 -5.49
C VAL A 102 -12.35 -0.02 -4.27
N ARG A 103 -13.41 0.43 -3.59
CA ARG A 103 -13.99 -0.26 -2.43
C ARG A 103 -14.40 -1.68 -2.77
N THR A 104 -15.09 -1.88 -3.88
CA THR A 104 -15.55 -3.21 -4.33
C THR A 104 -14.35 -4.13 -4.64
N CYS A 105 -13.30 -3.59 -5.24
CA CYS A 105 -12.09 -4.33 -5.60
C CYS A 105 -11.28 -4.82 -4.38
N ILE A 106 -11.29 -4.06 -3.28
CA ILE A 106 -10.53 -4.37 -2.05
C ILE A 106 -11.39 -5.02 -0.96
N GLU A 107 -12.70 -5.11 -1.16
CA GLU A 107 -13.60 -5.68 -0.16
C GLU A 107 -13.26 -7.15 0.13
N GLY A 108 -13.04 -7.45 1.41
CA GLY A 108 -12.68 -8.79 1.87
C GLY A 108 -11.27 -9.24 1.49
N LYS A 109 -10.45 -8.36 0.90
CA LYS A 109 -9.02 -8.61 0.65
C LYS A 109 -8.19 -8.16 1.85
N ARG A 110 -7.09 -8.87 2.11
CA ARG A 110 -5.99 -8.32 2.89
C ARG A 110 -5.08 -7.53 1.99
#